data_AF-A0A920CP72-F1
#
_entry.id   AF-A0A920CP72-F1
#
_cell.length_a   1.000
_cell.length_b   1.000
_cell.length_c   1.000
_cell.angle_alpha   90.00
_cell.angle_beta   90.00
_cell.angle_gamma   90.00
#
_symmetry.space_group_name_H-M   'P 1'
#
loop_
_entity.id
_entity.type
_entity.pdbx_description
1 polymer ?
#
loop_
_entity_poly.entity_id
_entity_poly.type
_entity_poly.pdbx_seq_one_letter_code
_entity_poly.pdbx_strand_id
1 'polypeptide(L)'
;MHSVRRTGGPGRSRTDDRDLREQPAAVRTRRMFSRKRKFTAGLLAAICPGLGHVYLGLYRKGVAFMFTLLLDASALLYFSSIGMQINVPLLILLALVIPVAYFYNVYDVLQAADFVILRRAQTSDKDNGEVEAYRNPFSVERGPFFGIMLIVGGALMFAFYQKPGWLQFYIEHYSKITVAAVLIAAGLWAGIREVWILWKQRRSEQSREGER
;
A
#
# COMPACT_ATOMS: atom_id res chain seq x y z
N MET A 1 65.97 52.75 22.70
CA MET A 1 65.22 51.68 23.37
C MET A 1 64.11 51.28 22.41
N HIS A 2 64.25 50.21 21.62
CA HIS A 2 64.07 48.76 21.92
C HIS A 2 62.90 48.29 21.03
N SER A 3 63.15 47.63 19.88
CA SER A 3 63.16 46.15 19.67
C SER A 3 61.74 45.56 19.68
N VAL A 4 61.27 44.62 18.86
CA VAL A 4 61.83 43.64 17.92
C VAL A 4 60.63 42.87 17.31
N ARG A 5 60.80 42.30 16.11
CA ARG A 5 59.91 41.35 15.41
C ARG A 5 59.39 40.20 16.32
N ARG A 6 58.23 39.62 15.97
CA ARG A 6 58.10 38.16 15.78
C ARG A 6 56.83 37.76 15.01
N THR A 7 57.10 36.91 14.01
CA THR A 7 56.24 35.99 13.26
C THR A 7 55.26 35.19 14.11
N GLY A 8 54.06 34.94 13.57
CA GLY A 8 53.15 33.93 14.13
C GLY A 8 51.90 33.76 13.27
N GLY A 9 51.99 32.96 12.21
CA GLY A 9 50.79 32.34 11.65
C GLY A 9 50.35 31.17 12.53
N PRO A 10 49.04 30.92 12.68
CA PRO A 10 48.60 29.58 13.03
C PRO A 10 47.45 29.08 12.14
N GLY A 11 47.65 27.87 11.62
CA GLY A 11 46.61 26.86 11.61
C GLY A 11 45.55 26.95 10.52
N ARG A 12 45.91 26.57 9.30
CA ARG A 12 44.95 25.91 8.41
C ARG A 12 44.48 24.66 9.16
N SER A 13 43.26 24.71 9.66
CA SER A 13 42.62 23.65 10.43
C SER A 13 42.71 22.34 9.67
N ARG A 14 43.58 21.46 10.17
CA ARG A 14 43.87 20.12 9.65
C ARG A 14 42.76 19.12 10.01
N THR A 15 41.51 19.56 9.90
CA THR A 15 40.30 18.83 10.31
C THR A 15 39.31 18.62 9.17
N ASP A 16 39.51 19.20 7.99
CA ASP A 16 38.52 19.12 6.89
C ASP A 16 38.65 17.86 6.02
N ASP A 17 39.83 17.20 6.00
CA ASP A 17 40.06 16.04 5.13
C ASP A 17 39.58 14.70 5.72
N ARG A 18 39.25 14.63 7.01
CA ARG A 18 38.78 13.38 7.65
C ARG A 18 37.28 13.17 7.47
N ASP A 19 36.48 14.24 7.46
CA ASP A 19 35.03 14.15 7.34
C ASP A 19 34.59 13.73 5.92
N LEU A 20 35.37 14.05 4.89
CA LEU A 20 35.09 13.66 3.51
C LEU A 20 35.33 12.17 3.22
N ARG A 21 36.13 11.48 4.04
CA ARG A 21 36.46 10.05 3.85
C ARG A 21 35.55 9.10 4.63
N GLU A 22 34.94 9.53 5.73
CA GLU A 22 34.05 8.67 6.54
C GLU A 22 32.58 8.70 6.09
N GLN A 23 32.12 9.80 5.48
CA GLN A 23 30.76 9.93 4.94
C GLN A 23 30.35 8.90 3.87
N PRO A 24 31.17 8.54 2.87
CA PRO A 24 30.73 7.60 1.83
C PRO A 24 30.53 6.17 2.34
N ALA A 25 31.27 5.76 3.38
CA ALA A 25 31.17 4.42 3.95
C ALA A 25 29.91 4.24 4.80
N ALA A 26 29.61 5.22 5.67
CA ALA A 26 28.42 5.19 6.55
C ALA A 26 27.11 5.29 5.76
N VAL A 27 27.06 6.09 4.69
CA VAL A 27 25.90 6.18 3.79
C VAL A 27 25.65 4.85 3.07
N ARG A 28 26.72 4.14 2.68
CA ARG A 28 26.63 2.88 1.92
C ARG A 28 26.13 1.70 2.77
N THR A 29 26.58 1.58 4.03
CA THR A 29 26.07 0.56 4.98
C THR A 29 24.61 0.81 5.38
N ARG A 30 24.18 2.07 5.55
CA ARG A 30 22.78 2.42 5.84
C ARG A 30 21.83 2.03 4.70
N ARG A 31 22.23 2.26 3.45
CA ARG A 31 21.45 1.86 2.26
C ARG A 31 21.24 0.34 2.17
N MET A 32 22.21 -0.47 2.61
CA MET A 32 22.07 -1.93 2.64
C MET A 32 21.07 -2.41 3.72
N PHE A 33 21.12 -1.86 4.93
CA PHE A 33 20.16 -2.19 6.00
C PHE A 33 18.72 -1.84 5.62
N SER A 34 18.57 -0.73 4.91
CA SER A 34 17.30 -0.29 4.36
C SER A 34 16.74 -1.25 3.29
N ARG A 35 17.59 -1.75 2.37
CA ARG A 35 17.19 -2.78 1.39
C ARG A 35 16.78 -4.11 2.04
N LYS A 36 17.46 -4.53 3.12
CA LYS A 36 17.09 -5.75 3.86
C LYS A 36 15.70 -5.64 4.51
N ARG A 37 15.33 -4.45 4.99
CA ARG A 37 13.98 -4.18 5.51
C ARG A 37 12.90 -4.19 4.43
N LYS A 38 13.19 -3.74 3.20
CA LYS A 38 12.29 -3.92 2.04
C LYS A 38 12.10 -5.40 1.71
N PHE A 39 13.21 -6.14 1.67
CA PHE A 39 13.18 -7.55 1.32
C PHE A 39 12.41 -8.37 2.35
N THR A 40 12.60 -8.10 3.65
CA THR A 40 11.83 -8.75 4.72
C THR A 40 10.37 -8.32 4.71
N ALA A 41 10.04 -7.04 4.54
CA ALA A 41 8.64 -6.59 4.43
C ALA A 41 7.92 -7.25 3.23
N GLY A 42 8.59 -7.29 2.06
CA GLY A 42 8.07 -7.95 0.86
C GLY A 42 7.99 -9.47 1.00
N LEU A 43 8.96 -10.11 1.64
CA LEU A 43 8.95 -11.55 1.94
C LEU A 43 7.81 -11.90 2.91
N LEU A 44 7.59 -11.09 3.95
CA LEU A 44 6.48 -11.27 4.89
C LEU A 44 5.12 -11.07 4.18
N ALA A 45 5.01 -10.10 3.27
CA ALA A 45 3.83 -9.93 2.43
C ALA A 45 3.58 -11.13 1.51
N ALA A 46 4.66 -11.74 1.00
CA ALA A 46 4.57 -12.90 0.14
C ALA A 46 4.17 -14.18 0.90
N ILE A 47 4.52 -14.32 2.17
CA ILE A 47 4.20 -15.51 2.97
C ILE A 47 2.75 -15.49 3.44
N CYS A 48 2.27 -14.37 3.99
CA CYS A 48 0.85 -14.20 4.29
C CYS A 48 0.36 -12.81 3.87
N PRO A 49 -0.69 -12.75 3.06
CA PRO A 49 -1.20 -11.50 2.52
C PRO A 49 -1.71 -10.61 3.65
N GLY A 50 -1.11 -9.43 3.83
CA GLY A 50 -1.42 -8.48 4.91
C GLY A 50 -0.38 -8.41 6.03
N LEU A 51 0.52 -9.39 6.18
CA LEU A 51 1.60 -9.33 7.19
C LEU A 51 2.65 -8.26 6.87
N GLY A 52 2.90 -7.96 5.60
CA GLY A 52 3.85 -6.92 5.20
C GLY A 52 3.42 -5.52 5.63
N HIS A 53 2.12 -5.21 5.58
CA HIS A 53 1.57 -3.94 6.11
C HIS A 53 1.71 -3.86 7.62
N VAL A 54 1.44 -4.95 8.33
CA VAL A 54 1.62 -5.04 9.79
C VAL A 54 3.08 -4.82 10.17
N TYR A 55 4.03 -5.42 9.43
CA TYR A 55 5.47 -5.26 9.67
C TYR A 55 5.94 -3.81 9.48
N LEU A 56 5.33 -3.07 8.56
CA LEU A 56 5.60 -1.64 8.35
C LEU A 56 4.90 -0.72 9.37
N GLY A 57 4.12 -1.27 10.31
CA GLY A 57 3.34 -0.52 11.30
C GLY A 57 1.96 -0.08 10.81
N LEU A 58 1.51 -0.52 9.62
CA LEU A 58 0.20 -0.23 9.04
C LEU A 58 -0.82 -1.32 9.40
N TYR A 59 -1.07 -1.50 10.70
CA TYR A 59 -1.95 -2.55 11.23
C TYR A 59 -3.35 -2.55 10.61
N ARG A 60 -3.98 -1.38 10.47
CA ARG A 60 -5.35 -1.28 9.93
C ARG A 60 -5.44 -1.80 8.49
N LYS A 61 -4.50 -1.41 7.61
CA LYS A 61 -4.46 -1.93 6.24
C LYS A 61 -4.20 -3.43 6.21
N GLY A 62 -3.26 -3.91 7.01
CA GLY A 62 -2.94 -5.34 7.07
C GLY A 62 -4.12 -6.18 7.54
N VAL A 63 -4.79 -5.76 8.62
CA VAL A 63 -6.01 -6.42 9.13
C VAL A 63 -7.16 -6.31 8.13
N ALA A 64 -7.32 -5.18 7.45
CA ALA A 64 -8.34 -5.02 6.40
C ALA A 64 -8.13 -6.04 5.27
N PHE A 65 -6.90 -6.17 4.79
CA PHE A 65 -6.56 -7.15 3.74
C PHE A 65 -6.80 -8.59 4.19
N MET A 66 -6.38 -8.93 5.41
CA MET A 66 -6.64 -10.26 6.00
C MET A 66 -8.14 -10.52 6.09
N PHE A 67 -8.92 -9.55 6.56
CA PHE A 67 -10.37 -9.67 6.68
C PHE A 67 -11.05 -9.81 5.32
N THR A 68 -10.67 -9.00 4.32
CA THR A 68 -11.20 -9.09 2.96
C THR A 68 -10.90 -10.45 2.33
N LEU A 69 -9.66 -10.96 2.48
CA LEU A 69 -9.32 -12.30 1.97
C LEU A 69 -10.05 -13.41 2.70
N LEU A 70 -10.27 -13.28 4.01
CA LEU A 70 -11.02 -14.26 4.78
C LEU A 70 -12.50 -14.26 4.38
N LEU A 71 -13.10 -13.08 4.14
CA LEU A 71 -14.45 -12.96 3.61
C LEU A 71 -14.56 -13.56 2.20
N ASP A 72 -13.61 -13.27 1.33
CA ASP A 72 -13.56 -13.79 -0.04
C ASP A 72 -13.43 -15.32 -0.06
N ALA A 73 -12.49 -15.87 0.72
CA ALA A 73 -12.31 -17.30 0.87
C ALA A 73 -13.55 -17.98 1.50
N SER A 74 -14.15 -17.36 2.51
CA SER A 74 -15.38 -17.88 3.14
C SER A 74 -16.55 -17.88 2.17
N ALA A 75 -16.70 -16.81 1.37
CA ALA A 75 -17.69 -16.75 0.30
C ALA A 75 -17.42 -17.82 -0.76
N LEU A 76 -16.16 -18.05 -1.14
CA LEU A 76 -15.78 -19.08 -2.10
C LEU A 76 -16.14 -20.48 -1.61
N LEU A 77 -15.81 -20.79 -0.35
CA LEU A 77 -16.17 -22.07 0.27
C LEU A 77 -17.68 -22.23 0.38
N TYR A 78 -18.42 -21.18 0.74
CA TYR A 78 -19.87 -21.20 0.81
C TYR A 78 -20.52 -21.47 -0.55
N PHE A 79 -20.15 -20.71 -1.58
CA PHE A 79 -20.67 -20.88 -2.93
C PHE A 79 -20.25 -22.21 -3.58
N SER A 80 -19.06 -22.72 -3.23
CA SER A 80 -18.59 -24.05 -3.66
C SER A 80 -19.35 -25.19 -2.97
N SER A 81 -19.53 -25.12 -1.64
CA SER A 81 -20.13 -26.19 -0.84
C SER A 81 -21.62 -26.40 -1.08
N ILE A 82 -22.36 -25.36 -1.47
CA ILE A 82 -23.82 -25.44 -1.59
C ILE A 82 -24.28 -26.27 -2.80
N GLY A 83 -23.36 -26.77 -3.64
CA GLY A 83 -23.68 -27.68 -4.74
C GLY A 83 -24.69 -27.08 -5.73
N MET A 84 -24.86 -25.76 -5.72
CA MET A 84 -25.78 -25.08 -6.61
C MET A 84 -25.06 -24.79 -7.91
N GLN A 85 -25.60 -25.33 -9.00
CA GLN A 85 -25.29 -25.10 -10.40
C GLN A 85 -25.46 -23.62 -10.83
N ILE A 86 -25.40 -22.67 -9.89
CA ILE A 86 -26.04 -21.38 -10.07
C ILE A 86 -25.17 -20.41 -10.86
N ASN A 87 -23.85 -20.29 -10.66
CA ASN A 87 -23.01 -19.52 -11.60
C ASN A 87 -21.55 -19.96 -11.55
N VAL A 88 -21.16 -20.92 -12.38
CA VAL A 88 -19.74 -21.24 -12.66
C VAL A 88 -18.90 -19.96 -12.91
N PRO A 89 -19.41 -18.92 -13.62
CA PRO A 89 -18.66 -17.68 -13.81
C PRO A 89 -18.36 -16.89 -12.52
N LEU A 90 -19.28 -16.87 -11.54
CA LEU A 90 -19.03 -16.17 -10.27
C LEU A 90 -17.98 -16.87 -9.43
N LEU A 91 -18.04 -18.20 -9.38
CA LEU A 91 -17.08 -18.99 -8.63
C LEU A 91 -15.67 -18.82 -9.23
N ILE A 92 -15.57 -18.78 -10.56
CA ILE A 92 -14.32 -18.44 -11.26
C ILE A 92 -13.88 -17.01 -10.94
N LEU A 93 -14.79 -16.03 -10.96
CA LEU A 93 -14.47 -14.64 -10.64
C LEU A 93 -13.93 -14.51 -9.21
N LEU A 94 -14.59 -15.12 -8.24
CA LEU A 94 -14.20 -15.08 -6.84
C LEU A 94 -12.87 -15.82 -6.62
N ALA A 95 -12.67 -16.97 -7.28
CA ALA A 95 -11.39 -17.66 -7.28
C ALA A 95 -10.27 -16.82 -7.93
N LEU A 96 -10.58 -15.97 -8.91
CA LEU A 96 -9.63 -15.05 -9.55
C LEU A 96 -9.32 -13.83 -8.68
N VAL A 97 -10.22 -13.43 -7.77
CA VAL A 97 -9.96 -12.33 -6.82
C VAL A 97 -8.81 -12.68 -5.90
N ILE A 98 -8.69 -13.92 -5.42
CA ILE A 98 -7.61 -14.36 -4.52
C ILE A 98 -6.20 -14.06 -5.08
N PRO A 99 -5.79 -14.54 -6.27
CA PRO A 99 -4.47 -14.25 -6.81
C PRO A 99 -4.29 -12.76 -7.15
N VAL A 100 -5.32 -12.08 -7.67
CA VAL A 100 -5.24 -10.64 -7.96
C VAL A 100 -5.02 -9.82 -6.68
N ALA A 101 -5.77 -10.13 -5.62
CA ALA A 101 -5.64 -9.51 -4.32
C ALA A 101 -4.26 -9.79 -3.69
N TYR A 102 -3.72 -10.99 -3.89
CA TYR A 102 -2.37 -11.34 -3.45
C TYR A 102 -1.29 -10.48 -4.14
N PHE A 103 -1.32 -10.38 -5.48
CA PHE A 103 -0.37 -9.54 -6.21
C PHE A 103 -0.50 -8.06 -5.81
N TYR A 104 -1.73 -7.57 -5.65
CA TYR A 104 -1.98 -6.22 -5.17
C TYR A 104 -1.42 -6.00 -3.75
N ASN A 105 -1.57 -6.98 -2.85
CA ASN A 105 -1.01 -6.91 -1.50
C ASN A 105 0.52 -6.77 -1.54
N VAL A 106 1.20 -7.64 -2.31
CA VAL A 106 2.66 -7.60 -2.44
C VAL A 106 3.12 -6.25 -3.02
N TYR A 107 2.44 -5.77 -4.07
CA TYR A 107 2.75 -4.48 -4.68
C TYR A 107 2.58 -3.31 -3.70
N ASP A 108 1.46 -3.24 -2.97
CA ASP A 108 1.19 -2.17 -2.00
C ASP A 108 2.22 -2.17 -0.86
N VAL A 109 2.65 -3.35 -0.38
CA VAL A 109 3.73 -3.45 0.63
C VAL A 109 5.06 -2.97 0.08
N LEU A 110 5.42 -3.35 -1.15
CA LEU A 110 6.68 -2.91 -1.77
C LEU A 110 6.71 -1.39 -1.96
N GLN A 111 5.60 -0.79 -2.39
CA GLN A 111 5.46 0.67 -2.50
C GLN A 111 5.53 1.35 -1.13
N ALA A 112 4.83 0.81 -0.12
CA ALA A 112 4.88 1.36 1.23
C ALA A 112 6.30 1.29 1.81
N ALA A 113 7.02 0.18 1.60
CA ALA A 113 8.40 0.04 2.02
C ALA A 113 9.35 0.99 1.27
N ASP A 114 9.13 1.19 -0.03
CA ASP A 114 9.93 2.12 -0.84
C ASP A 114 9.75 3.56 -0.38
N PHE A 115 8.50 3.97 -0.15
CA PHE A 115 8.15 5.28 0.38
C PHE A 115 8.83 5.57 1.73
N VAL A 116 8.79 4.63 2.67
CA VAL A 116 9.44 4.75 3.98
C VAL A 116 10.96 4.98 3.84
N ILE A 117 11.57 4.39 2.82
CA ILE A 117 13.03 4.39 2.65
C ILE A 117 13.52 5.62 1.91
N LEU A 118 12.82 6.03 0.86
CA LEU A 118 13.11 7.29 0.16
C LEU A 118 13.04 8.47 1.13
N ARG A 119 12.03 8.48 2.01
CA ARG A 119 11.86 9.57 2.97
C ARG A 119 12.90 9.54 4.10
N ARG A 120 13.29 8.35 4.57
CA ARG A 120 14.37 8.21 5.56
C ARG A 120 15.73 8.65 5.00
N ALA A 121 15.96 8.50 3.70
CA ALA A 121 17.18 8.99 3.05
C ALA A 121 17.23 10.52 3.00
N GLN A 122 16.10 11.18 2.75
CA GLN A 122 16.01 12.65 2.72
C GLN A 122 16.15 13.29 4.10
N THR A 123 15.56 12.70 5.15
CA THR A 123 15.69 13.22 6.52
C THR A 123 17.08 12.95 7.12
N SER A 124 17.84 12.01 6.56
CA SER A 124 19.20 11.72 7.06
C SER A 124 20.24 12.76 6.60
N ASP A 125 19.89 13.61 5.63
CA ASP A 125 20.71 14.72 5.11
C ASP A 125 20.37 16.06 5.80
N LYS A 126 19.25 16.11 6.53
CA LYS A 126 18.80 17.25 7.32
C LYS A 126 18.71 16.90 8.81
N ASP A 127 19.87 17.03 9.44
CA ASP A 127 20.08 17.58 10.79
C ASP A 127 19.89 16.71 12.05
N ASN A 128 20.79 17.00 13.00
CA ASN A 128 20.60 16.86 14.43
C ASN A 128 19.33 17.62 14.82
N GLY A 129 18.31 16.94 15.35
CA GLY A 129 17.14 17.65 15.86
C GLY A 129 15.89 16.82 15.72
N GLU A 130 15.42 16.37 16.88
CA GLU A 130 14.05 15.94 17.15
C GLU A 130 13.53 14.79 16.27
N VAL A 131 13.51 13.61 16.88
CA VAL A 131 12.78 12.45 16.36
C VAL A 131 11.28 12.77 16.43
N GLU A 132 10.77 13.54 15.46
CA GLU A 132 9.34 13.71 15.28
C GLU A 132 8.73 12.32 15.09
N ALA A 133 7.87 11.95 16.04
CA ALA A 133 7.12 10.71 16.01
C ALA A 133 6.29 10.65 14.72
N TYR A 134 6.78 9.82 13.81
CA TYR A 134 6.38 9.62 12.42
C TYR A 134 4.85 9.62 12.22
N ARG A 135 4.32 10.75 11.72
CA ARG A 135 2.92 10.91 11.32
C ARG A 135 2.72 10.38 9.90
N ASN A 136 2.45 9.07 9.80
CA ASN A 136 2.10 8.35 8.58
C ASN A 136 1.00 9.07 7.76
N PRO A 137 1.27 9.53 6.53
CA PRO A 137 0.25 10.05 5.61
C PRO A 137 -0.78 9.00 5.17
N PHE A 138 -0.44 7.71 5.30
CA PHE A 138 -1.27 6.57 4.94
C PHE A 138 -2.10 5.99 6.10
N SER A 139 -2.13 6.66 7.25
CA SER A 139 -3.13 6.37 8.29
C SER A 139 -4.48 6.89 7.80
N VAL A 140 -5.14 6.08 6.97
CA VAL A 140 -6.56 6.23 6.66
C VAL A 140 -7.30 6.35 7.99
N GLU A 141 -7.68 7.60 8.25
CA GLU A 141 -8.56 8.16 9.26
C GLU A 141 -8.63 7.43 10.60
N ARG A 142 -8.11 8.07 11.65
CA ARG A 142 -8.10 7.60 13.06
C ARG A 142 -9.49 7.29 13.67
N GLY A 143 -10.58 7.33 12.90
CA GLY A 143 -11.93 7.08 13.39
C GLY A 143 -12.20 5.60 13.75
N PRO A 144 -13.21 5.34 14.59
CA PRO A 144 -13.69 4.00 14.95
C PRO A 144 -14.37 3.26 13.78
N PHE A 145 -14.58 3.96 12.65
CA PHE A 145 -15.23 3.44 11.45
C PHE A 145 -14.61 2.12 10.95
N PHE A 146 -13.30 1.94 11.11
CA PHE A 146 -12.63 0.69 10.72
C PHE A 146 -13.16 -0.52 11.50
N GLY A 147 -13.35 -0.37 12.82
CA GLY A 147 -13.90 -1.44 13.66
C GLY A 147 -15.38 -1.67 13.38
N ILE A 148 -16.15 -0.60 13.20
CA ILE A 148 -17.58 -0.69 12.84
C ILE A 148 -17.75 -1.40 11.50
N MET A 149 -16.93 -1.07 10.50
CA MET A 149 -16.93 -1.73 9.20
C MET A 149 -16.64 -3.23 9.32
N LEU A 150 -15.70 -3.64 10.19
CA LEU A 150 -15.42 -5.06 10.44
C LEU A 150 -16.62 -5.78 11.07
N ILE A 151 -17.23 -5.17 12.09
CA ILE A 151 -18.39 -5.74 12.79
C ILE A 151 -19.57 -5.85 11.83
N VAL A 152 -19.86 -4.78 11.09
CA VAL A 152 -20.93 -4.76 10.08
C VAL A 152 -20.64 -5.78 8.98
N GLY A 153 -19.42 -5.85 8.47
CA GLY A 153 -19.02 -6.82 7.44
C GLY A 153 -19.16 -8.27 7.90
N GLY A 154 -18.75 -8.57 9.14
CA GLY A 154 -18.90 -9.91 9.73
C GLY A 154 -20.35 -10.26 10.04
N ALA A 155 -21.13 -9.31 10.57
CA ALA A 155 -22.56 -9.49 10.83
C ALA A 155 -23.35 -9.68 9.52
N LEU A 156 -23.00 -8.93 8.48
CA LEU A 156 -23.55 -9.08 7.14
C LEU A 156 -23.22 -10.47 6.58
N MET A 157 -21.98 -10.93 6.71
CA MET A 157 -21.58 -12.28 6.30
C MET A 157 -22.38 -13.36 7.05
N PHE A 158 -22.56 -13.20 8.37
CA PHE A 158 -23.35 -14.11 9.18
C PHE A 158 -24.84 -14.11 8.77
N ALA A 159 -25.41 -12.93 8.50
CA ALA A 159 -26.78 -12.80 7.99
C ALA A 159 -26.95 -13.47 6.62
N PHE A 160 -25.97 -13.34 5.73
CA PHE A 160 -25.94 -14.04 4.45
C PHE A 160 -25.82 -15.56 4.63
N TYR A 161 -25.06 -16.01 5.62
CA TYR A 161 -24.93 -17.43 5.94
C TYR A 161 -26.25 -18.05 6.44
N GLN A 162 -27.09 -17.28 7.14
CA GLN A 162 -28.38 -17.75 7.68
C GLN A 162 -29.46 -18.06 6.62
N LYS A 163 -29.16 -17.95 5.31
CA LYS A 163 -30.09 -18.26 4.20
C LYS A 163 -31.47 -17.60 4.37
N PRO A 164 -31.57 -16.26 4.34
CA PRO A 164 -32.88 -15.63 4.33
C PRO A 164 -33.62 -16.02 3.04
N GLY A 165 -34.82 -16.59 3.15
CA GLY A 165 -35.53 -17.20 2.01
C GLY A 165 -35.74 -16.29 0.80
N TRP A 166 -35.81 -14.97 1.01
CA TRP A 166 -35.90 -13.97 -0.07
C TRP A 166 -34.68 -13.93 -1.00
N LEU A 167 -33.50 -14.31 -0.48
CA LEU A 167 -32.22 -14.19 -1.16
C LEU A 167 -32.00 -15.40 -2.05
N GLN A 168 -32.47 -16.57 -1.61
CA GLN A 168 -32.47 -17.77 -2.41
C GLN A 168 -33.33 -17.58 -3.66
N PHE A 169 -34.55 -17.04 -3.50
CA PHE A 169 -35.43 -16.73 -4.62
C PHE A 169 -34.79 -15.74 -5.61
N TYR A 170 -34.12 -14.70 -5.11
CA TYR A 170 -33.43 -13.71 -5.95
C TYR A 170 -32.21 -14.29 -6.68
N ILE A 171 -31.37 -15.07 -5.99
CA ILE A 171 -30.18 -15.69 -6.57
C ILE A 171 -30.57 -16.73 -7.63
N GLU A 172 -31.62 -17.52 -7.40
CA GLU A 172 -32.04 -18.56 -8.35
C GLU A 172 -32.58 -17.99 -9.67
N HIS A 173 -33.33 -16.87 -9.61
CA HIS A 173 -33.95 -16.28 -10.81
C HIS A 173 -33.09 -15.23 -11.51
N TYR A 174 -32.26 -14.47 -10.79
CA TYR A 174 -31.63 -13.25 -11.32
C TYR A 174 -30.10 -13.25 -11.29
N SER A 175 -29.43 -14.30 -10.79
CA SER A 175 -27.98 -14.26 -10.63
C SER A 175 -27.20 -14.11 -11.94
N LYS A 176 -27.58 -14.84 -12.99
CA LYS A 176 -26.83 -14.86 -14.27
C LYS A 176 -26.79 -13.47 -14.92
N ILE A 177 -27.95 -12.80 -14.95
CA ILE A 177 -28.11 -11.47 -15.52
C ILE A 177 -27.43 -10.43 -14.63
N THR A 178 -27.58 -10.55 -13.30
CA THR A 178 -26.97 -9.61 -12.35
C THR A 178 -25.44 -9.63 -12.46
N VAL A 179 -24.83 -10.81 -12.56
CA VAL A 179 -23.37 -10.96 -12.64
C VAL A 179 -22.83 -10.40 -13.94
N ALA A 180 -23.48 -10.72 -15.06
CA ALA A 180 -23.10 -10.17 -16.36
C ALA A 180 -23.22 -8.64 -16.37
N ALA A 181 -24.32 -8.11 -15.85
CA ALA A 181 -24.53 -6.67 -15.74
C ALA A 181 -23.46 -5.99 -14.86
N VAL A 182 -23.11 -6.59 -13.71
CA VAL A 182 -22.07 -6.08 -12.81
C VAL A 182 -20.68 -6.10 -13.48
N LEU A 183 -20.33 -7.18 -14.19
CA LEU A 183 -19.06 -7.27 -14.91
C LEU A 183 -18.96 -6.23 -16.03
N ILE A 184 -20.05 -6.03 -16.79
CA ILE A 184 -20.12 -5.00 -17.84
C ILE A 184 -19.99 -3.60 -17.21
N ALA A 185 -20.72 -3.33 -16.13
CA ALA A 185 -20.65 -2.05 -15.44
C ALA A 185 -19.25 -1.78 -14.87
N ALA A 186 -18.62 -2.78 -14.25
CA ALA A 186 -17.26 -2.69 -13.73
C ALA A 186 -16.23 -2.45 -14.84
N GLY A 187 -16.37 -3.16 -15.98
CA GLY A 187 -15.52 -2.98 -17.15
C GLY A 187 -15.64 -1.58 -17.76
N LEU A 188 -16.88 -1.08 -17.93
CA LEU A 188 -17.14 0.28 -18.40
C LEU A 188 -16.58 1.33 -17.45
N TRP A 189 -16.79 1.15 -16.14
CA TRP A 189 -16.25 2.05 -15.13
C TRP A 189 -14.71 2.12 -15.18
N ALA A 190 -14.04 0.97 -15.25
CA ALA A 190 -12.58 0.91 -15.37
C ALA A 190 -12.08 1.59 -16.66
N GLY A 191 -12.76 1.36 -17.79
CA GLY A 191 -12.42 1.99 -19.07
C GLY A 191 -12.59 3.51 -19.04
N ILE A 192 -13.72 4.02 -18.53
CA ILE A 192 -13.98 5.45 -18.41
C ILE A 192 -12.96 6.12 -17.50
N ARG A 193 -12.61 5.49 -16.37
CA ARG A 193 -11.61 6.01 -15.43
C ARG A 193 -10.25 6.18 -16.11
N GLU A 194 -9.81 5.18 -16.86
CA GLU A 194 -8.52 5.24 -17.55
C GLU A 194 -8.50 6.32 -18.63
N VAL A 195 -9.58 6.42 -19.43
CA VAL A 195 -9.73 7.47 -20.45
C VAL A 195 -9.75 8.86 -19.83
N TRP A 196 -10.40 9.03 -18.68
CA TRP A 196 -10.45 10.30 -17.96
C TRP A 196 -9.06 10.74 -17.46
N ILE A 197 -8.27 9.80 -16.95
CA ILE A 197 -6.88 10.05 -16.52
C ILE A 197 -6.03 10.50 -17.72
N LEU A 198 -6.13 9.81 -18.86
CA LEU A 198 -5.41 10.15 -20.09
C LEU A 198 -5.83 11.52 -20.65
N TRP A 199 -7.12 11.84 -20.64
CA TRP A 199 -7.63 13.14 -21.08
C TRP A 199 -7.16 14.30 -20.20
N LYS A 200 -7.04 14.06 -18.88
CA LYS A 200 -6.54 15.07 -17.96
C LYS A 200 -5.07 15.42 -18.22
N GLN A 201 -4.26 14.44 -18.61
CA GLN A 201 -2.85 14.67 -18.96
C GLN A 201 -2.71 15.50 -20.23
N ARG A 202 -3.43 15.16 -21.32
CA ARG A 202 -3.35 15.91 -22.59
C ARG A 202 -3.75 17.39 -22.45
N ARG A 203 -4.77 17.69 -21.63
CA ARG A 203 -5.18 19.08 -21.37
C ARG A 203 -4.12 19.90 -20.64
N SER A 204 -3.31 19.26 -19.79
CA SER A 204 -2.22 19.94 -19.08
C SER A 204 -1.00 20.22 -19.96
N GLU A 205 -0.78 19.43 -21.01
CA GLU A 205 0.31 19.65 -21.98
C GLU A 205 -0.02 20.79 -22.95
N GLN A 206 -1.25 20.82 -23.48
CA GLN A 206 -1.68 21.89 -24.40
C GLN A 206 -1.72 23.28 -23.74
N SER A 207 -2.02 23.36 -22.44
CA SER A 207 -1.98 24.63 -21.69
C SER A 207 -0.56 25.16 -21.50
N ARG A 208 0.47 24.29 -21.56
CA ARG A 208 1.89 24.67 -21.43
C ARG A 208 2.53 25.07 -22.76
N GLU A 209 1.99 24.62 -23.89
CA GLU A 209 2.42 25.03 -25.23
C GLU A 209 1.79 26.35 -25.66
N GLY A 210 0.59 26.69 -25.17
CA GLY A 210 -0.05 27.98 -25.47
C GLY A 210 0.50 29.20 -24.70
N GLU A 211 1.37 28.99 -23.70
CA GLU A 211 2.02 30.05 -22.91
C GLU A 211 3.48 30.32 -23.34
N ARG A 212 4.00 29.65 -24.37
CA ARG A 212 5.33 29.91 -24.96
C ARG A 212 5.22 30.61 -26.30
#